data_AF-C3YSE6-F1
#
_entry.id   AF-C3YSE6-F1
#
_cell.length_a   1.000
_cell.length_b   1.000
_cell.length_c   1.000
_cell.angle_alpha   90.00
_cell.angle_beta   90.00
_cell.angle_gamma   90.00
#
_symmetry.space_group_name_H-M   'P 1'
#
loop_
_entity.id
_entity.type
_entity.pdbx_description
1 polymer ?
#
loop_
_entity_poly.entity_id
_entity_poly.type
_entity_poly.pdbx_seq_one_letter_code
_entity_poly.pdbx_strand_id
1 'polypeptide(L)'
;MAEHANKDLLYATENGSLEGVKAALEAGADIDYEEPASHATLIGTALFIACDLGHVDIVRLLLRKGASLVKRTFSAFTPLHGAAYEESYNLIEEVRKSKLLRCCNPKCGKPGYRKTLKLCGRCKLTRYCSRDCQKQHWTVGHKKCCGHDVYSYEETDPFERMVMSLTKLALEEE
;
A
#
# COMPACT_ATOMS: atom_id res chain seq x y z
N MET A 1 -15.37 3.76 1.16
CA MET A 1 -14.34 2.70 1.05
C MET A 1 -12.94 3.23 1.34
N ALA A 2 -12.42 4.26 0.65
CA ALA A 2 -11.08 4.80 0.91
C ALA A 2 -10.89 5.43 2.32
N GLU A 3 -11.91 6.11 2.86
CA GLU A 3 -11.82 6.75 4.18
C GLU A 3 -11.63 5.73 5.32
N HIS A 4 -12.24 4.55 5.21
CA HIS A 4 -12.05 3.47 6.20
C HIS A 4 -10.62 2.93 6.11
N ALA A 5 -10.13 2.63 4.90
CA ALA A 5 -8.76 2.15 4.67
C ALA A 5 -7.69 3.14 5.19
N ASN A 6 -7.94 4.44 5.07
CA ASN A 6 -7.05 5.47 5.60
C ASN A 6 -6.92 5.42 7.12
N LYS A 7 -8.04 5.27 7.83
CA LYS A 7 -8.04 5.11 9.29
C LYS A 7 -7.42 3.78 9.70
N ASP A 8 -7.71 2.71 8.98
CA ASP A 8 -7.12 1.39 9.21
C ASP A 8 -5.60 1.43 9.05
N LEU A 9 -5.07 2.20 8.09
CA LEU A 9 -3.63 2.40 7.90
C LEU A 9 -3.00 3.03 9.15
N LEU A 10 -3.58 4.11 9.68
CA LEU A 10 -3.07 4.78 10.87
C LEU A 10 -3.15 3.86 12.10
N TYR A 11 -4.30 3.23 12.33
CA TYR A 11 -4.52 2.32 13.45
C TYR A 11 -3.59 1.09 13.41
N ALA A 12 -3.42 0.47 12.24
CA ALA A 12 -2.50 -0.65 12.09
C ALA A 12 -1.04 -0.22 12.32
N THR A 13 -0.69 1.00 11.91
CA THR A 13 0.64 1.56 12.16
C THR A 13 0.88 1.79 13.65
N GLU A 14 -0.06 2.41 14.34
CA GLU A 14 0.01 2.67 15.79
C GLU A 14 0.17 1.39 16.60
N ASN A 15 -0.49 0.30 16.19
CA ASN A 15 -0.38 -1.00 16.83
C ASN A 15 0.83 -1.84 16.39
N GLY A 16 1.71 -1.30 15.53
CA GLY A 16 2.86 -2.05 15.00
C GLY A 16 2.48 -3.24 14.10
N SER A 17 1.26 -3.26 13.54
CA SER A 17 0.77 -4.36 12.72
C SER A 17 1.21 -4.22 11.27
N LEU A 18 2.35 -4.83 10.93
CA LEU A 18 2.87 -4.84 9.55
C LEU A 18 1.86 -5.40 8.54
N GLU A 19 1.15 -6.47 8.90
CA GLU A 19 0.12 -7.08 8.03
C GLU A 19 -1.11 -6.17 7.90
N GLY A 20 -1.52 -5.49 8.97
CA GLY A 20 -2.59 -4.49 8.90
C GLY A 20 -2.24 -3.32 7.99
N VAL A 21 -0.99 -2.82 8.06
CA VAL A 21 -0.49 -1.76 7.16
C VAL A 21 -0.50 -2.22 5.71
N LYS A 22 -0.09 -3.46 5.43
CA LYS A 22 -0.17 -4.02 4.07
C LYS A 22 -1.62 -4.08 3.61
N ALA A 23 -2.52 -4.64 4.41
CA ALA A 23 -3.94 -4.77 4.08
C ALA A 23 -4.60 -3.42 3.80
N ALA A 24 -4.33 -2.39 4.61
CA ALA A 24 -4.86 -1.05 4.41
C ALA A 24 -4.37 -0.43 3.09
N LEU A 25 -3.07 -0.54 2.79
CA LEU A 25 -2.50 -0.08 1.52
C LEU A 25 -3.06 -0.86 0.31
N GLU A 26 -3.42 -2.12 0.50
CA GLU A 26 -4.06 -2.98 -0.51
C GLU A 26 -5.51 -2.59 -0.76
N ALA A 27 -6.22 -2.19 0.30
CA ALA A 27 -7.57 -1.63 0.25
C ALA A 27 -7.61 -0.21 -0.35
N GLY A 28 -6.46 0.35 -0.72
CA GLY A 28 -6.34 1.65 -1.39
C GLY A 28 -6.22 2.83 -0.43
N ALA A 29 -5.74 2.60 0.80
CA ALA A 29 -5.37 3.70 1.68
C ALA A 29 -4.35 4.63 1.01
N ASP A 30 -4.56 5.93 1.16
CA ASP A 30 -3.55 6.93 0.81
C ASP A 30 -2.40 6.83 1.81
N ILE A 31 -1.21 6.48 1.29
CA ILE A 31 0.00 6.27 2.09
C ILE A 31 0.45 7.52 2.84
N ASP A 32 0.09 8.71 2.32
CA ASP A 32 0.40 10.01 2.92
C ASP A 32 -0.84 10.65 3.58
N TYR A 33 -1.87 9.84 3.84
CA TYR A 33 -3.04 10.27 4.62
C TYR A 33 -2.63 10.73 6.01
N GLU A 34 -3.33 11.75 6.49
CA GLU A 34 -3.25 12.25 7.85
C GLU A 34 -4.67 12.59 8.31
N GLU A 35 -5.05 12.13 9.50
CA GLU A 35 -6.33 12.48 10.10
C GLU A 35 -6.29 13.92 10.63
N PRO A 36 -7.36 14.73 10.40
CA PRO A 36 -7.47 16.05 11.01
C PRO A 36 -7.36 15.98 12.54
N ALA A 37 -6.69 16.97 13.14
CA ALA A 37 -6.33 17.01 14.56
C ALA A 37 -7.49 16.91 15.57
N SER A 38 -8.75 16.94 15.12
CA SER A 38 -9.93 16.91 16.00
C SER A 38 -10.28 15.52 16.57
N HIS A 39 -9.68 14.43 16.08
CA HIS A 39 -10.09 13.06 16.45
C HIS A 39 -8.97 12.08 16.82
N ALA A 40 -7.69 12.41 16.66
CA ALA A 40 -6.60 11.44 16.79
C ALA A 40 -5.75 11.61 18.06
N THR A 41 -5.42 10.49 18.72
CA THR A 41 -4.50 10.39 19.87
C THR A 41 -3.05 10.61 19.47
N LEU A 42 -2.68 10.23 18.24
CA LEU A 42 -1.40 10.44 17.57
C LEU A 42 -1.64 11.13 16.23
N ILE A 43 -1.03 12.30 16.02
CA ILE A 43 -1.25 13.13 14.83
C ILE A 43 -0.10 12.94 13.86
N GLY A 44 -0.36 12.28 12.73
CA GLY A 44 0.57 12.27 11.61
C GLY A 44 0.26 11.25 10.53
N THR A 45 1.13 11.23 9.52
CA THR A 45 1.10 10.16 8.51
C THR A 45 1.54 8.83 9.11
N ALA A 46 1.20 7.73 8.43
CA ALA A 46 1.69 6.40 8.81
C ALA A 46 3.23 6.36 8.94
N LEU A 47 3.96 7.07 8.08
CA LEU A 47 5.42 7.10 8.17
C LEU A 47 5.90 7.84 9.43
N PHE A 48 5.24 8.94 9.81
CA PHE A 48 5.57 9.65 11.03
C PHE A 48 5.32 8.78 12.27
N ILE A 49 4.13 8.19 12.38
CA ILE A 49 3.74 7.33 13.51
C ILE A 49 4.69 6.13 13.64
N ALA A 50 5.02 5.45 12.53
CA ALA A 50 5.95 4.33 12.55
C ALA A 50 7.36 4.73 13.01
N CYS A 51 7.80 5.94 12.71
CA CYS A 51 9.08 6.46 13.19
C CYS A 51 9.05 6.76 14.69
N ASP A 52 7.98 7.40 15.15
CA ASP A 52 7.79 7.84 16.54
C ASP A 52 7.70 6.64 17.49
N LEU A 53 7.02 5.58 17.06
CA LEU A 53 6.85 4.35 17.83
C LEU A 53 7.94 3.29 17.57
N GLY A 54 8.90 3.56 16.68
CA GLY A 54 10.02 2.66 16.42
C GLY A 54 9.67 1.38 15.64
N HIS A 55 8.58 1.38 14.87
CA HIS A 55 8.17 0.25 14.02
C HIS A 55 8.98 0.22 12.73
N VAL A 56 10.26 -0.16 12.84
CA VAL A 56 11.26 -0.11 11.77
C VAL A 56 10.85 -0.88 10.51
N ASP A 57 10.23 -2.04 10.67
CA ASP A 57 9.73 -2.86 9.56
C ASP A 57 8.62 -2.16 8.78
N ILE A 58 7.72 -1.45 9.47
CA ILE A 58 6.70 -0.59 8.89
C ILE A 58 7.34 0.63 8.21
N VAL A 59 8.31 1.30 8.83
CA VAL A 59 9.09 2.39 8.20
C VAL A 59 9.69 1.91 6.89
N ARG A 60 10.34 0.75 6.89
CA ARG A 60 10.96 0.16 5.70
C ARG A 60 9.93 -0.15 4.61
N LEU A 61 8.75 -0.68 4.98
CA LEU A 61 7.65 -0.93 4.06
C LEU A 61 7.14 0.37 3.44
N LEU A 62 6.83 1.38 4.25
CA LEU A 62 6.28 2.66 3.82
C LEU A 62 7.26 3.41 2.91
N LEU A 63 8.55 3.43 3.23
CA LEU A 63 9.60 3.96 2.35
C LEU A 63 9.67 3.20 1.03
N ARG A 64 9.63 1.86 1.06
CA ARG A 64 9.58 1.01 -0.14
C ARG A 64 8.32 1.23 -0.97
N LYS A 65 7.22 1.65 -0.34
CA LYS A 65 5.92 2.02 -0.95
C LYS A 65 5.82 3.52 -1.27
N GLY A 66 6.84 4.29 -0.91
CA GLY A 66 7.11 5.65 -1.40
C GLY A 66 6.35 6.73 -0.66
N ALA A 67 6.07 6.48 0.61
CA ALA A 67 5.64 7.50 1.56
C ALA A 67 6.55 8.73 1.47
N SER A 68 5.94 9.90 1.57
CA SER A 68 6.63 11.17 1.48
C SER A 68 7.48 11.43 2.72
N LEU A 69 8.76 11.75 2.50
CA LEU A 69 9.66 12.19 3.57
C LEU A 69 9.44 13.65 4.00
N VAL A 70 8.64 14.40 3.25
CA VAL A 70 8.47 15.85 3.41
C VAL A 70 7.03 16.26 3.71
N LYS A 71 6.10 15.30 3.70
CA LYS A 71 4.72 15.56 4.15
C LYS A 71 4.78 15.93 5.63
N ARG A 72 4.31 17.14 5.93
CA ARG A 72 4.25 17.66 7.29
C ARG A 72 2.95 17.22 7.92
N THR A 73 3.01 16.88 9.20
CA THR A 73 1.83 16.71 10.04
C THR A 73 1.12 18.06 10.25
N PHE A 74 -0.07 18.04 10.85
CA PHE A 74 -0.80 19.23 11.26
C PHE A 74 0.02 20.11 12.22
N SER A 75 0.78 19.48 13.11
CA SER A 75 1.76 20.15 14.00
C SER A 75 3.07 20.52 13.29
N ALA A 76 3.07 20.46 11.96
CA ALA A 76 4.15 20.89 11.09
C ALA A 76 5.44 20.05 11.19
N PHE A 77 5.36 18.81 11.70
CA PHE A 77 6.50 17.89 11.81
C PHE A 77 6.64 17.00 10.56
N THR A 78 7.87 16.75 10.10
CA THR A 78 8.17 15.72 9.09
C THR A 78 8.45 14.37 9.74
N PRO A 79 8.41 13.24 9.02
CA PRO A 79 8.79 11.93 9.54
C PRO A 79 10.14 11.89 10.26
N LEU A 80 11.13 12.67 9.79
CA LEU A 80 12.43 12.76 10.45
C LEU A 80 12.37 13.33 11.88
N HIS A 81 11.42 14.22 12.18
CA HIS A 81 11.24 14.74 13.53
C HIS A 81 10.69 13.67 14.50
N GLY A 82 9.93 12.70 13.98
CA GLY A 82 9.45 11.56 14.76
C GLY A 82 10.45 10.40 14.81
N ALA A 83 11.62 10.48 14.16
CA ALA A 83 12.57 9.36 14.13
C ALA A 83 13.36 9.26 15.46
N ALA A 84 12.67 8.84 16.53
CA ALA A 84 13.24 8.70 17.87
C ALA A 84 14.27 7.56 17.96
N TYR A 85 14.21 6.59 17.04
CA TYR A 85 15.06 5.41 17.00
C TYR A 85 16.15 5.53 15.94
N GLU A 86 17.37 5.15 16.30
CA GLU A 86 18.56 5.26 15.43
C GLU A 86 18.35 4.55 14.08
N GLU A 87 17.75 3.36 14.09
CA GLU A 87 17.53 2.62 12.84
C GLU A 87 16.52 3.31 11.91
N SER A 88 15.39 3.81 12.44
CA SER A 88 14.42 4.59 11.67
C SER A 88 15.03 5.87 11.11
N TYR A 89 15.82 6.57 11.93
CA TYR A 89 16.55 7.77 11.52
C TYR A 89 17.51 7.47 10.36
N ASN A 90 18.33 6.43 10.51
CA ASN A 90 19.30 6.02 9.49
C ASN A 90 18.62 5.66 8.16
N LEU A 91 17.48 4.98 8.20
CA LEU A 91 16.71 4.65 6.99
C LEU A 91 16.16 5.89 6.29
N ILE A 92 15.57 6.83 7.04
CA ILE A 92 15.04 8.08 6.46
C ILE A 92 16.19 8.91 5.88
N GLU A 93 17.28 9.06 6.62
CA GLU A 93 18.43 9.85 6.18
C GLU A 93 19.10 9.24 4.95
N GLU A 94 19.22 7.90 4.87
CA GLU A 94 19.72 7.22 3.67
C GLU A 94 18.85 7.53 2.45
N VAL A 95 17.52 7.38 2.56
CA VAL A 95 16.60 7.66 1.46
C VAL A 95 16.60 9.15 1.10
N ARG A 96 16.69 10.04 2.09
CA ARG A 96 16.76 11.50 1.89
C ARG A 96 18.02 11.91 1.14
N LYS A 97 19.19 11.40 1.56
CA LYS A 97 20.49 11.70 0.95
C LYS A 97 20.62 11.12 -0.45
N SER A 98 20.28 9.84 -0.61
CA SER A 98 20.37 9.15 -1.90
C SER A 98 19.29 9.60 -2.88
N LYS A 99 18.12 10.03 -2.39
CA LYS A 99 16.89 10.24 -3.16
C LYS A 99 16.45 8.98 -3.92
N LEU A 100 16.88 7.80 -3.46
CA LEU A 100 16.60 6.52 -4.07
C LEU A 100 15.52 5.78 -3.29
N LEU A 101 14.54 5.24 -4.01
CA LEU A 101 13.61 4.24 -3.52
C LEU A 101 14.13 2.86 -3.92
N ARG A 102 13.60 1.79 -3.31
CA ARG A 102 14.03 0.41 -3.60
C ARG A 102 12.98 -0.36 -4.38
N CYS A 103 13.42 -1.25 -5.25
CA CYS A 103 12.58 -2.22 -5.94
C CYS A 103 11.80 -3.08 -4.92
N CYS A 104 10.48 -3.22 -5.12
CA CYS A 104 9.62 -3.98 -4.21
C CYS A 104 9.73 -5.50 -4.35
N ASN A 105 10.41 -6.02 -5.39
CA ASN A 105 10.69 -7.45 -5.47
C ASN A 105 11.61 -7.84 -4.29
N PRO A 106 11.18 -8.72 -3.36
CA PRO A 106 11.94 -9.07 -2.16
C PRO A 106 13.32 -9.68 -2.47
N LYS A 107 13.46 -10.36 -3.63
CA LYS A 107 14.74 -10.93 -4.09
C LYS A 107 15.66 -9.93 -4.78
N CYS A 108 15.24 -8.67 -4.95
CA CYS A 108 15.97 -7.66 -5.71
C CYS A 108 16.41 -6.48 -4.84
N GLY A 109 15.48 -5.68 -4.32
CA GLY A 109 15.79 -4.51 -3.49
C GLY A 109 16.67 -3.41 -4.14
N LYS A 110 16.96 -3.49 -5.45
CA LYS A 110 17.83 -2.54 -6.15
C LYS A 110 17.32 -1.11 -5.99
N PRO A 111 18.20 -0.16 -5.62
CA PRO A 111 17.83 1.24 -5.49
C PRO A 111 17.57 1.87 -6.87
N GLY A 112 16.74 2.90 -6.92
CA GLY A 112 16.43 3.65 -8.13
C GLY A 112 15.65 4.92 -7.82
N TYR A 113 15.77 5.91 -8.71
CA TYR A 113 15.01 7.14 -8.59
C TYR A 113 13.50 6.88 -8.77
N ARG A 114 12.67 7.68 -8.09
CA ARG A 114 11.20 7.57 -8.19
C ARG A 114 10.71 7.56 -9.64
N LYS A 115 11.32 8.37 -10.52
CA LYS A 115 10.99 8.46 -11.96
C LYS A 115 11.46 7.28 -12.81
N THR A 116 12.47 6.53 -12.38
CA THR A 116 13.05 5.41 -13.16
C THR A 116 12.44 4.06 -12.77
N LEU A 117 11.83 3.97 -11.58
CA LEU A 117 11.15 2.77 -11.13
C LEU A 117 9.78 2.65 -11.81
N LYS A 118 9.49 1.45 -12.33
CA LYS A 118 8.23 1.12 -13.00
C LYS A 118 7.17 0.80 -11.96
N LEU A 119 6.07 1.54 -11.95
CA LEU A 119 4.92 1.23 -11.11
C LEU A 119 4.14 0.05 -11.70
N CYS A 120 3.54 -0.74 -10.80
CA CYS A 120 2.56 -1.73 -11.17
C CYS A 120 1.39 -1.04 -11.89
N GLY A 121 0.99 -1.58 -13.03
CA GLY A 121 -0.07 -0.99 -13.85
C GLY A 121 -1.43 -0.96 -13.16
N ARG A 122 -1.67 -1.85 -12.19
CA ARG A 122 -2.94 -1.99 -11.47
C ARG A 122 -2.96 -1.17 -10.18
N CYS A 123 -2.27 -1.62 -9.12
CA CYS A 123 -2.30 -0.92 -7.82
C CYS A 123 -1.61 0.46 -7.79
N LYS A 124 -0.80 0.82 -8.80
CA LYS A 124 0.02 2.06 -8.87
C LYS A 124 0.94 2.36 -7.67
N LEU A 125 0.98 1.50 -6.66
CA LEU A 125 1.74 1.71 -5.43
C LEU A 125 3.08 0.96 -5.45
N THR A 126 3.05 -0.29 -5.91
CA THR A 126 4.22 -1.17 -5.90
C THR A 126 5.12 -0.87 -7.09
N ARG A 127 6.42 -0.73 -6.86
CA ARG A 127 7.40 -0.29 -7.87
C ARG A 127 8.53 -1.28 -8.10
N TYR A 128 9.08 -1.28 -9.30
CA TYR A 128 10.06 -2.25 -9.75
C TYR A 128 11.18 -1.60 -10.58
N CYS A 129 12.42 -2.07 -10.42
CA CYS A 129 13.52 -1.62 -11.26
C CYS A 129 13.43 -2.14 -12.70
N SER A 130 12.71 -3.24 -12.94
CA SER A 130 12.51 -3.83 -14.27
C SER A 130 11.14 -4.52 -14.36
N ARG A 131 10.69 -4.82 -15.59
CA ARG A 131 9.49 -5.63 -15.82
C ARG A 131 9.68 -7.07 -15.32
N ASP A 132 10.90 -7.60 -15.37
CA ASP A 132 11.19 -8.95 -14.86
C ASP A 132 11.05 -9.02 -13.35
N CYS A 133 11.49 -8.00 -12.63
CA CYS A 133 11.26 -7.92 -11.18
C CYS A 133 9.77 -7.85 -10.84
N GLN A 134 8.97 -7.16 -11.66
CA GLN A 134 7.52 -7.16 -11.51
C GLN A 134 6.95 -8.57 -11.72
N LYS A 135 7.33 -9.28 -12.79
CA LYS A 135 6.86 -10.64 -13.09
C LYS A 135 7.23 -11.63 -11.99
N GLN A 136 8.47 -11.58 -11.50
CA GLN A 136 8.93 -12.45 -10.41
C GLN A 136 8.16 -12.18 -9.12
N HIS A 137 7.95 -10.92 -8.76
CA HIS A 137 7.19 -10.59 -7.55
C HIS A 137 5.70 -10.93 -7.72
N TRP A 138 5.16 -10.82 -8.94
CA TRP A 138 3.77 -11.16 -9.26
C TRP A 138 3.43 -12.60 -8.86
N THR A 139 4.25 -13.57 -9.26
CA THR A 139 3.98 -14.99 -9.04
C THR A 139 4.11 -15.42 -7.59
N VAL A 140 4.96 -14.76 -6.80
CA VAL A 140 5.28 -15.19 -5.43
C VAL A 140 4.49 -14.48 -4.34
N GLY A 141 3.83 -13.35 -4.64
CA GLY A 141 3.07 -12.64 -3.61
C GLY A 141 2.31 -11.43 -4.10
N HIS A 142 2.88 -10.65 -5.02
CA HIS A 142 2.26 -9.40 -5.41
C HIS A 142 0.87 -9.56 -6.00
N LYS A 143 0.59 -10.65 -6.75
CA LYS A 143 -0.74 -10.91 -7.31
C LYS A 143 -1.84 -10.87 -6.24
N LYS A 144 -1.58 -11.43 -5.05
CA LYS A 144 -2.57 -11.50 -3.95
C LYS A 144 -2.92 -10.12 -3.38
N CYS A 145 -1.96 -9.19 -3.38
CA CYS A 145 -2.10 -7.85 -2.83
C CYS A 145 -2.25 -6.75 -3.89
N CYS A 146 -2.38 -7.11 -5.18
CA CYS A 146 -2.41 -6.13 -6.24
C CYS A 146 -3.83 -5.61 -6.46
N GLY A 147 -4.30 -4.72 -5.56
CA GLY A 147 -5.51 -3.91 -5.69
C GLY A 147 -6.61 -4.60 -6.48
N HIS A 148 -6.97 -5.82 -6.04
CA HIS A 148 -8.01 -6.58 -6.73
C HIS A 148 -9.30 -5.78 -6.61
N ASP A 149 -9.85 -5.36 -7.74
CA ASP A 149 -11.29 -5.23 -7.84
C ASP A 149 -11.88 -6.57 -7.35
N VAL A 150 -12.86 -6.48 -6.48
CA VAL A 150 -13.64 -7.57 -5.87
C VAL A 150 -14.41 -8.41 -6.91
N TYR A 151 -14.10 -8.30 -8.21
CA TYR A 151 -14.78 -9.05 -9.28
C TYR A 151 -13.80 -9.54 -10.34
N SER A 152 -13.56 -10.86 -10.36
CA SER A 152 -13.46 -11.66 -11.59
C SER A 152 -13.14 -13.13 -11.25
N TYR A 153 -14.15 -13.86 -10.77
CA TYR A 153 -14.40 -15.29 -10.97
C TYR A 153 -15.70 -15.54 -10.17
N GLU A 154 -16.88 -15.46 -10.77
CA GLU A 154 -17.39 -16.47 -11.70
C GLU A 154 -17.85 -15.85 -13.03
N GLU A 155 -17.30 -16.39 -14.11
CA GLU A 155 -17.87 -16.27 -15.45
C GLU A 155 -19.22 -17.00 -15.44
N THR A 156 -20.31 -16.31 -15.78
CA THR A 156 -21.32 -16.96 -16.61
C THR A 156 -21.26 -16.27 -17.96
N ASP A 157 -20.84 -17.05 -18.95
CA ASP A 157 -20.85 -16.65 -20.35
C ASP A 157 -22.23 -16.08 -20.70
N PRO A 158 -22.34 -14.96 -21.45
CA PRO A 158 -23.63 -14.36 -21.80
C PRO A 158 -24.60 -15.34 -22.46
N PHE A 159 -24.08 -16.37 -23.14
CA PHE A 159 -24.87 -17.44 -23.72
C PHE A 159 -25.43 -18.37 -22.63
N GLU A 160 -24.64 -18.78 -21.63
CA GLU A 160 -25.15 -19.53 -20.47
C GLU A 160 -26.21 -18.73 -19.69
N ARG A 161 -26.02 -17.43 -19.54
CA ARG A 161 -27.01 -16.56 -18.87
C ARG A 161 -28.33 -16.47 -19.65
N MET A 162 -28.25 -16.49 -20.98
CA MET A 162 -29.41 -16.54 -21.86
C MET A 162 -30.09 -17.92 -21.83
N VAL A 163 -29.32 -19.01 -21.85
CA VAL A 163 -29.84 -20.38 -21.75
C VAL A 163 -30.56 -20.60 -20.42
N MET A 164 -29.98 -20.15 -19.31
CA MET A 164 -30.59 -20.24 -17.97
C MET A 164 -31.86 -19.37 -17.83
N SER A 165 -31.94 -18.26 -18.56
CA SER A 165 -33.16 -17.42 -18.60
C SER A 165 -34.27 -18.07 -19.44
N LEU A 166 -33.91 -18.77 -20.51
CA LEU A 166 -34.86 -19.44 -21.40
C LEU A 166 -35.41 -20.73 -20.80
N THR A 167 -34.57 -21.52 -20.12
CA THR A 167 -35.03 -22.72 -19.41
C THR A 167 -35.93 -22.39 -18.22
N LYS A 168 -35.74 -21.23 -17.58
CA LYS A 168 -36.61 -20.78 -16.50
C LYS A 168 -38.00 -20.38 -16.99
N LEU A 169 -38.11 -19.74 -18.15
CA LEU A 169 -39.40 -19.40 -18.76
C LEU A 169 -40.16 -20.64 -19.26
N ALA A 170 -39.44 -21.68 -19.70
CA ALA A 170 -40.04 -22.95 -20.14
C ALA A 170 -40.60 -23.81 -18.98
N LEU A 171 -40.23 -23.52 -17.73
CA LEU A 171 -40.69 -24.25 -16.54
C LEU A 171 -41.79 -23.51 -15.76
N GLU A 172 -42.13 -22.28 -16.16
CA GLU A 172 -43.18 -21.46 -15.54
C GLU A 172 -44.50 -21.50 -16.35
N GLU A 173 -44.56 -22.29 -17.42
CA GLU A 173 -45.77 -22.50 -18.26
C GLU A 173 -46.41 -23.90 -18.13
N GLU A 174 -46.09 -24.67 -17.08
CA GLU A 174 -46.82 -25.91 -16.72
C GLU A 174 -47.51 -25.82 -15.35
#